data_AF-A0A9J5Z9V4-F1
#
_entry.id   AF-A0A9J5Z9V4-F1
#
_cell.length_a   1.000
_cell.length_b   1.000
_cell.length_c   1.000
_cell.angle_alpha   90.00
_cell.angle_beta   90.00
_cell.angle_gamma   90.00
#
_symmetry.space_group_name_H-M   'P 1'
#
loop_
_entity.id
_entity.type
_entity.pdbx_description
1 polymer ?
#
loop_
_entity_poly.entity_id
_entity_poly.type
_entity_poly.pdbx_seq_one_letter_code
_entity_poly.pdbx_strand_id
1 'polypeptide(L)'
;MDTLGRRFEEVLIVNASKSSKVQVVPSSEYIFSVYQAGRRYIVCLERKICTCGRFQHDEIPCEHAITVLKHNNVTYMHPYCSDYYKPDALEKTYEVAMVPMPDKEDWTVLDYVLEKLSYHLGTEGWLDDQGIEERKTRMRR
;
A
#
# COMPACT_ATOMS: atom_id res chain seq x y z
N MET A 1 26.44 -3.51 3.70
CA MET A 1 25.27 -4.36 4.02
C MET A 1 24.35 -4.29 2.83
N ASP A 2 24.33 -5.36 2.06
CA ASP A 2 23.74 -5.42 0.70
C ASP A 2 22.65 -6.50 0.64
N THR A 3 21.95 -6.68 1.76
CA THR A 3 20.94 -7.73 1.95
C THR A 3 19.59 -7.08 2.21
N LEU A 4 18.53 -7.60 1.60
CA LEU A 4 17.15 -7.20 1.91
C LEU A 4 16.69 -7.89 3.20
N GLY A 5 15.68 -7.33 3.85
CA GLY A 5 14.96 -8.05 4.91
C GLY A 5 14.42 -9.38 4.38
N ARG A 6 14.47 -10.45 5.19
CA ARG A 6 14.13 -11.83 4.77
C ARG A 6 12.82 -11.93 3.96
N ARG A 7 11.74 -11.29 4.42
CA ARG A 7 10.44 -11.33 3.73
C ARG A 7 10.48 -10.70 2.33
N PHE A 8 11.29 -9.65 2.15
CA PHE A 8 11.43 -8.98 0.85
C PHE A 8 12.35 -9.75 -0.09
N GLU A 9 13.35 -10.45 0.46
CA GLU A 9 14.14 -11.42 -0.31
C GLU A 9 13.23 -12.52 -0.89
N GLU A 10 12.31 -13.05 -0.09
CA GLU A 10 11.34 -14.06 -0.54
C GLU A 10 10.44 -13.53 -1.68
N VAL A 11 9.99 -12.28 -1.61
CA VAL A 11 9.23 -11.64 -2.70
C VAL A 11 10.06 -11.56 -3.98
N LEU A 12 11.33 -11.13 -3.88
CA LEU A 12 12.23 -11.06 -5.02
C LEU A 12 12.45 -12.44 -5.65
N ILE A 13 12.65 -13.48 -4.84
CA ILE A 13 12.79 -14.87 -5.28
C ILE A 13 11.52 -15.36 -5.99
N VAL A 14 10.33 -15.08 -5.45
CA VAL A 14 9.04 -15.46 -6.06
C VAL A 14 8.83 -14.73 -7.39
N ASN A 15 9.17 -13.45 -7.49
CA ASN A 15 9.09 -12.73 -8.77
C ASN A 15 10.10 -13.29 -9.77
N ALA A 16 11.30 -13.66 -9.31
CA ALA A 16 12.33 -14.26 -10.14
C ALA A 16 11.95 -15.66 -10.66
N SER A 17 11.18 -16.44 -9.89
CA SER A 17 10.68 -17.74 -10.34
C SER A 17 9.55 -17.62 -11.37
N LYS A 18 8.74 -16.55 -11.30
CA LYS A 18 7.70 -16.24 -12.29
C LYS A 18 8.24 -15.60 -13.57
N SER A 19 9.40 -14.94 -13.48
CA SER A 19 10.04 -14.35 -14.66
C SER A 19 10.29 -15.43 -15.72
N SER A 20 9.74 -15.20 -16.91
CA SER A 20 9.76 -16.17 -18.01
C SER A 20 10.80 -15.76 -19.05
N LYS A 21 11.32 -16.75 -19.79
CA LYS A 21 12.11 -16.49 -21.00
C LYS A 21 11.16 -16.07 -22.12
N VAL A 22 10.84 -14.78 -22.15
CA VAL A 22 9.94 -14.20 -23.15
C VAL A 22 10.68 -13.19 -24.02
N GLN A 23 10.03 -12.74 -25.09
CA GLN A 23 10.60 -11.74 -25.97
C GLN A 23 10.72 -10.40 -25.23
N VAL A 24 11.96 -9.90 -25.17
CA VAL A 24 12.30 -8.56 -24.69
C VAL A 24 12.80 -7.78 -25.90
N VAL A 25 12.23 -6.59 -26.11
CA VAL A 25 12.64 -5.66 -27.17
C VAL A 25 13.09 -4.37 -26.50
N PRO A 26 14.38 -4.02 -26.53
CA PRO A 26 14.85 -2.73 -26.05
C PRO A 26 14.30 -1.62 -26.94
N SER A 27 13.79 -0.55 -26.32
CA SER A 27 13.35 0.68 -26.99
C SER A 27 14.34 1.83 -26.75
N SER A 28 15.06 1.80 -25.64
CA SER A 28 16.21 2.67 -25.31
C SER A 28 17.13 1.93 -24.32
N GLU A 29 18.12 2.62 -23.76
CA GLU A 29 19.00 2.08 -22.71
C GLU A 29 18.22 1.57 -21.48
N TYR A 30 17.17 2.30 -21.07
CA TYR A 30 16.43 2.00 -19.84
C TYR A 30 15.00 1.51 -20.07
N ILE A 31 14.46 1.63 -21.29
CA ILE A 31 13.07 1.27 -21.61
C ILE A 31 13.00 0.02 -22.48
N PHE A 32 12.20 -0.95 -22.04
CA PHE A 32 12.08 -2.26 -22.65
C PHE A 32 10.60 -2.64 -22.81
N SER A 33 10.30 -3.33 -23.90
CA SER A 33 9.00 -3.97 -24.12
C SER A 33 9.11 -5.47 -23.88
N VAL A 34 8.31 -6.01 -22.98
CA VAL A 34 8.24 -7.42 -22.62
C VAL A 34 6.92 -8.00 -23.12
N TYR A 35 6.97 -9.05 -23.92
CA TYR A 35 5.76 -9.70 -24.47
C TYR A 35 5.49 -11.01 -23.73
N GLN A 36 4.44 -11.07 -22.93
CA GLN A 36 4.08 -12.24 -22.12
C GLN A 36 2.59 -12.54 -22.25
N ALA A 37 2.26 -13.80 -22.55
CA ALA A 37 0.88 -14.28 -22.68
C ALA A 37 -0.01 -13.40 -23.59
N GLY A 38 0.52 -12.95 -24.74
CA GLY A 38 -0.20 -12.12 -25.71
C GLY A 38 -0.39 -10.66 -25.29
N ARG A 39 0.21 -10.22 -24.19
CA ARG A 39 0.20 -8.83 -23.72
C ARG A 39 1.60 -8.21 -23.80
N ARG A 40 1.64 -6.90 -23.99
CA ARG A 40 2.88 -6.10 -23.96
C ARG A 40 2.96 -5.33 -22.65
N TYR A 41 4.09 -5.45 -21.96
CA TYR A 41 4.42 -4.65 -20.79
C TYR A 41 5.61 -3.75 -21.09
N ILE A 42 5.55 -2.50 -20.65
CA ILE A 42 6.65 -1.55 -20.78
C ILE A 42 7.34 -1.47 -19.42
N VAL A 43 8.65 -1.68 -19.40
CA VAL A 43 9.50 -1.62 -18.22
C VAL A 43 10.48 -0.47 -18.41
N CYS A 44 10.60 0.40 -17.41
CA CYS A 44 11.65 1.40 -17.30
C CYS A 44 12.49 1.08 -16.07
N LEU A 45 13.74 0.66 -16.27
CA LEU A 45 14.63 0.26 -15.16
C LEU A 45 15.09 1.47 -14.34
N GLU A 46 15.45 2.58 -15.00
CA GLU A 46 15.92 3.81 -14.35
C GLU A 46 14.88 4.36 -13.37
N ARG A 47 13.61 4.46 -13.81
CA ARG A 47 12.51 4.97 -13.00
C ARG A 47 11.83 3.90 -12.15
N LYS A 48 12.26 2.63 -12.24
CA LYS A 48 11.67 1.47 -11.55
C LYS A 48 10.15 1.32 -11.81
N ILE A 49 9.72 1.48 -13.07
CA ILE A 49 8.30 1.43 -13.47
C ILE A 49 8.05 0.20 -14.35
N CYS A 50 6.89 -0.44 -14.15
CA CYS A 50 6.34 -1.40 -15.10
C CYS A 50 4.84 -1.14 -15.32
N THR A 51 4.35 -1.28 -16.55
CA THR A 51 2.91 -1.15 -16.84
C THR A 51 2.04 -2.24 -16.20
N CYS A 52 2.63 -3.27 -15.58
CA CYS A 52 1.89 -4.21 -14.73
C CYS A 52 1.52 -3.63 -13.34
N GLY A 53 2.02 -2.45 -12.97
CA GLY A 53 1.71 -1.83 -11.68
C GLY A 53 2.69 -2.17 -10.56
N ARG A 54 3.22 -3.40 -10.56
CA ARG A 54 3.92 -3.97 -9.41
C ARG A 54 5.25 -3.32 -9.08
N PHE A 55 6.07 -2.96 -10.07
CA PHE A 55 7.42 -2.47 -9.80
C PHE A 55 7.39 -1.14 -9.03
N GLN A 56 6.54 -0.20 -9.43
CA GLN A 56 6.39 1.09 -8.76
C GLN A 56 5.60 1.02 -7.44
N HIS A 57 4.77 -0.01 -7.24
CA HIS A 57 3.95 -0.14 -6.04
C HIS A 57 4.67 -0.90 -4.93
N ASP A 58 5.25 -2.05 -5.29
CA ASP A 58 5.97 -2.91 -4.35
C ASP A 58 7.43 -2.43 -4.17
N GLU A 59 7.89 -1.49 -5.02
CA GLU A 59 9.29 -1.01 -5.10
C GLU A 59 10.34 -2.13 -5.14
N ILE A 60 9.91 -3.30 -5.64
CA ILE A 60 10.68 -4.51 -5.86
C ILE A 60 10.48 -4.91 -7.33
N PRO A 61 11.53 -5.32 -8.05
CA PRO A 61 11.39 -5.80 -9.41
C PRO A 61 10.30 -6.85 -9.55
N CYS A 62 9.28 -6.55 -10.36
CA CYS A 62 8.26 -7.51 -10.76
C CYS A 62 8.83 -8.55 -11.74
N GLU A 63 8.08 -9.62 -12.04
CA GLU A 63 8.50 -10.66 -12.99
C GLU A 63 8.97 -10.12 -14.35
N HIS A 64 8.28 -9.10 -14.90
CA HIS A 64 8.65 -8.46 -16.17
C HIS A 64 9.96 -7.68 -16.07
N ALA A 65 10.14 -6.93 -14.97
CA ALA A 65 11.37 -6.19 -14.73
C ALA A 65 12.55 -7.14 -14.54
N ILE A 66 12.35 -8.25 -13.84
CA ILE A 66 13.36 -9.30 -13.68
C ILE A 66 13.69 -9.96 -15.02
N THR A 67 12.71 -10.21 -15.88
CA THR A 67 12.98 -10.70 -17.24
C THR A 67 13.91 -9.74 -18.01
N VAL A 68 13.70 -8.42 -17.91
CA VAL A 68 14.59 -7.41 -18.52
C VAL A 68 15.97 -7.42 -17.88
N LEU A 69 16.06 -7.48 -16.55
CA LEU A 69 17.33 -7.56 -15.83
C LEU A 69 18.15 -8.78 -16.27
N LYS A 70 17.50 -9.95 -16.36
CA LYS A 70 18.12 -11.18 -16.88
C LYS A 70 18.55 -11.04 -18.34
N HIS A 71 17.74 -10.40 -19.19
CA HIS A 71 18.11 -10.11 -20.58
C HIS A 71 19.38 -9.24 -20.67
N ASN A 72 19.57 -8.32 -19.73
CA ASN A 72 20.75 -7.47 -19.62
C ASN A 72 21.88 -8.12 -18.80
N ASN A 73 21.83 -9.43 -18.56
CA ASN A 73 22.81 -10.21 -17.79
C ASN A 73 23.03 -9.70 -16.34
N VAL A 74 22.03 -9.04 -15.75
CA VAL A 74 22.05 -8.63 -14.35
C VAL A 74 21.68 -9.82 -13.47
N THR A 75 22.62 -10.29 -12.66
CA THR A 75 22.43 -11.36 -11.69
C THR A 75 22.08 -10.84 -10.30
N TYR A 76 22.65 -9.70 -9.90
CA TYR A 76 22.41 -9.06 -8.62
C TYR A 76 21.33 -7.98 -8.74
N MET A 77 20.12 -8.30 -8.27
CA MET A 77 18.92 -7.48 -8.50
C MET A 77 18.57 -6.53 -7.34
N HIS A 78 19.23 -6.65 -6.18
CA HIS A 78 18.94 -5.84 -4.99
C HIS A 78 19.05 -4.31 -5.22
N PRO A 79 19.95 -3.76 -6.06
CA PRO A 79 20.00 -2.32 -6.32
C PRO A 79 18.71 -1.77 -6.97
N TYR A 80 17.92 -2.66 -7.57
CA TYR A 80 16.64 -2.31 -8.17
C TYR A 80 15.49 -2.34 -7.16
N CYS A 81 15.69 -2.93 -5.97
CA CYS A 81 14.75 -2.83 -4.86
C CYS A 81 14.87 -1.45 -4.16
N SER A 82 13.89 -1.12 -3.34
CA SER A 82 13.93 0.09 -2.52
C SER A 82 14.85 -0.04 -1.32
N ASP A 83 15.45 1.09 -0.92
CA ASP A 83 16.23 1.18 0.32
C ASP A 83 15.39 0.98 1.57
N TYR A 84 14.06 1.21 1.51
CA TYR A 84 13.13 0.93 2.61
C TYR A 84 13.15 -0.52 3.09
N TYR A 85 13.58 -1.46 2.23
CA TYR A 85 13.63 -2.89 2.54
C TYR A 85 14.99 -3.35 3.07
N LYS A 86 15.94 -2.44 3.26
CA LYS A 86 17.22 -2.75 3.89
C LYS A 86 17.06 -2.91 5.41
N PRO A 87 17.79 -3.83 6.05
CA PRO A 87 17.77 -4.04 7.50
C PRO A 87 17.90 -2.75 8.30
N ASP A 88 18.88 -1.91 7.98
CA ASP A 88 19.11 -0.65 8.69
C ASP A 88 17.92 0.32 8.58
N ALA A 89 17.23 0.34 7.43
CA ALA A 89 16.05 1.18 7.24
C ALA A 89 14.85 0.63 8.02
N LEU A 90 14.68 -0.69 8.05
CA LEU A 90 13.64 -1.35 8.85
C LEU A 90 13.87 -1.11 10.35
N GLU A 91 15.10 -1.29 10.83
CA GLU A 91 15.45 -1.04 12.23
C GLU A 91 15.15 0.40 12.64
N LYS A 92 15.60 1.38 11.85
CA LYS A 92 15.33 2.80 12.09
C LYS A 92 13.84 3.13 12.06
N THR A 93 13.06 2.50 11.17
CA THR A 93 11.61 2.76 11.09
C THR A 93 10.88 2.33 12.37
N TYR A 94 11.36 1.28 13.04
CA TYR A 94 10.78 0.73 14.26
C TYR A 94 11.60 1.04 15.53
N GLU A 95 12.54 1.99 15.45
CA GLU A 95 13.37 2.37 16.60
C GLU A 95 12.53 3.03 17.71
N VAL A 96 11.47 3.73 17.30
CA VAL A 96 10.50 4.36 18.21
C VAL A 96 9.40 3.37 18.53
N ALA A 97 9.13 3.16 19.81
CA ALA A 97 8.04 2.32 20.26
C ALA A 97 6.70 2.83 19.71
N MET A 98 6.02 2.00 18.92
CA MET A 98 4.64 2.24 18.55
C MET A 98 3.77 2.00 19.79
N VAL A 99 3.29 3.07 20.41
CA VAL A 99 2.34 2.97 21.51
C VAL A 99 1.01 2.46 20.94
N PRO A 100 0.44 1.38 21.49
CA PRO A 100 -0.87 0.91 21.05
C PRO A 100 -1.90 2.02 21.24
N MET A 101 -2.88 2.09 20.33
CA MET A 101 -4.01 2.96 20.53
C MET A 101 -4.68 2.59 21.86
N PRO A 102 -4.93 3.55 22.77
CA PRO A 102 -5.66 3.26 23.99
C PRO A 102 -7.02 2.65 23.68
N ASP A 103 -7.57 1.89 24.63
CA ASP A 103 -8.94 1.38 24.51
C ASP A 103 -9.92 2.55 24.39
N LYS A 104 -11.08 2.32 23.76
CA LYS A 104 -12.07 3.38 23.51
C LYS A 104 -12.51 4.06 24.80
N GLU A 105 -12.55 3.30 25.89
CA GLU A 105 -12.87 3.71 27.25
C GLU A 105 -11.85 4.70 27.83
N ASP A 106 -10.60 4.63 27.38
CA ASP A 106 -9.50 5.50 27.79
C ASP A 106 -9.34 6.74 26.88
N TRP A 107 -10.19 6.89 25.86
CA TRP A 107 -10.11 8.02 24.95
C TRP A 107 -10.56 9.30 25.63
N THR A 108 -9.62 10.20 25.89
CA THR A 108 -9.95 11.56 26.31
C THR A 108 -10.44 12.34 25.10
N VAL A 109 -11.77 12.49 24.96
CA VAL A 109 -12.34 13.32 23.90
C VAL A 109 -12.07 14.79 24.26
N LEU A 110 -11.24 15.47 23.47
CA LEU A 110 -10.96 16.89 23.63
C LEU A 110 -12.25 17.72 23.48
N ASP A 111 -12.41 18.76 24.30
CA ASP A 111 -13.60 19.63 24.31
C ASP A 111 -13.97 20.18 22.92
N TYR A 112 -12.97 20.49 22.09
CA TYR A 112 -13.18 20.93 20.71
C TYR A 112 -13.83 19.86 19.82
N VAL A 113 -13.53 18.58 20.05
CA VAL A 113 -14.19 17.46 19.35
C VAL A 113 -15.62 17.31 19.83
N LEU A 114 -15.87 17.47 21.14
CA LEU A 114 -17.23 17.46 21.70
C LEU A 114 -18.07 18.64 21.18
N GLU A 115 -17.50 19.83 21.07
CA GLU A 115 -18.15 21.00 20.51
C GLU A 115 -18.54 20.77 19.04
N LYS A 116 -17.64 20.17 18.25
CA LYS A 116 -17.91 19.86 16.84
C LYS A 116 -18.96 18.76 16.66
N LEU A 117 -18.99 17.78 17.56
CA LEU A 117 -20.02 16.75 17.60
C LEU A 117 -21.37 17.32 18.07
N SER A 118 -21.38 18.27 19.01
CA SER A 118 -22.61 18.91 19.48
C SER A 118 -23.25 19.79 18.40
N TYR A 119 -22.46 20.48 17.57
CA TYR A 119 -22.98 21.19 16.38
C TYR A 119 -23.58 20.24 15.34
N HIS A 120 -23.06 19.02 15.19
CA HIS A 120 -23.59 18.02 14.25
C HIS A 120 -24.77 17.21 14.80
N LEU A 121 -24.84 17.00 16.11
CA LEU A 121 -25.96 16.31 16.77
C LEU A 121 -27.11 17.27 17.15
N GLY A 122 -26.86 18.58 17.19
CA GLY A 122 -27.87 19.62 17.45
C GLY A 122 -28.85 19.87 16.30
N THR A 123 -28.73 19.18 15.17
CA THR A 123 -29.70 19.27 14.04
C THR A 123 -30.79 18.20 14.06
N GLU A 124 -30.74 17.25 14.99
CA GLU A 124 -31.83 16.29 15.20
C GLU A 124 -32.55 16.62 16.51
N GLY A 125 -33.59 17.45 16.42
CA GLY A 125 -34.53 17.68 17.51
C GLY A 125 -35.30 16.39 17.82
N TRP A 126 -34.79 15.60 18.76
CA TRP A 126 -35.55 14.52 19.37
C TRP A 126 -36.64 15.13 20.24
N LEU A 127 -37.90 14.85 19.91
CA LEU A 127 -39.04 15.20 20.75
C LEU A 127 -38.83 14.62 22.14
N ASP A 128 -39.01 15.46 23.13
CA ASP A 128 -39.09 15.11 24.54
C ASP A 128 -40.13 14.00 24.80
N ASP A 129 -39.91 13.21 25.85
CA ASP A 129 -40.75 12.05 26.21
C ASP A 129 -42.24 12.41 26.34
N GLN A 130 -42.54 13.68 26.63
CA GLN A 130 -43.89 14.23 26.69
C GLN A 130 -44.57 14.30 25.30
N GLY A 131 -43.81 14.59 24.23
CA GLY A 131 -44.30 14.64 22.86
C GLY A 131 -44.54 13.26 22.22
N ILE A 132 -43.93 12.20 22.75
CA ILE A 132 -44.15 10.82 22.31
C ILE A 132 -45.49 10.29 22.82
N GLU A 133 -45.89 10.65 24.04
CA GLU A 133 -47.13 10.16 24.67
C GLU A 133 -48.39 10.79 24.07
N GLU A 134 -48.34 12.08 23.69
CA GLU A 134 -49.46 12.78 23.05
C GLU A 134 -49.81 12.21 21.66
N ARG A 135 -48.81 11.74 20.90
CA ARG A 135 -49.04 11.07 19.61
C ARG A 135 -49.69 9.69 19.77
N LYS A 136 -49.40 8.97 20.85
CA LYS A 136 -50.04 7.67 21.14
C LYS A 136 -51.52 7.82 21.53
N THR A 137 -51.89 8.91 22.20
CA THR A 137 -53.29 9.20 22.56
C THR A 137 -54.13 9.62 21.35
N ARG A 138 -53.54 10.33 20.39
CA ARG A 138 -54.23 10.78 19.17
C ARG A 138 -54.49 9.66 18.15
N MET A 139 -53.73 8.57 18.16
CA MET A 139 -53.94 7.40 17.28
C MET A 139 -54.97 6.39 17.82
N ARG A 140 -55.56 6.63 19.00
CA ARG A 140 -56.59 5.77 19.62
C ARG A 140 -58.00 6.38 19.64
N ARG A 141 -58.25 7.42 18.84
CA ARG A 141 -59.61 7.97 18.58
C ARG A 141 -60.01 7.77 17.14
#